data_AF-A0A177PE43-F1
#
_entry.id   AF-A0A177PE43-F1
#
_cell.length_a   1.000
_cell.length_b   1.000
_cell.length_c   1.000
_cell.angle_alpha   90.00
_cell.angle_beta   90.00
_cell.angle_gamma   90.00
#
_symmetry.space_group_name_H-M   'P 1'
#
loop_
_entity.id
_entity.type
_entity.pdbx_description
1 polymer ?
#
loop_
_entity_poly.entity_id
_entity_poly.type
_entity_poly.pdbx_seq_one_letter_code
_entity_poly.pdbx_strand_id
1 'polypeptide(L)'
;MASPAVAHEELDALQTTGAALLALPPFTGRPVTVLSASKPMSEASELARDSNAKRVDILRLNPGARQVWVDSDHAIPLEKPEAIVSAVREILSTLRRPER
;
A
#
# COMPACT_ATOMS: atom_id res chain seq x y z
N MET A 1 17.77 -11.81 -8.86
CA MET A 1 16.60 -12.18 -9.69
C MET A 1 16.22 -13.59 -9.30
N ALA A 2 14.94 -13.87 -9.05
CA ALA A 2 14.46 -15.23 -8.77
C ALA A 2 14.74 -16.13 -10.00
N SER A 3 15.00 -17.42 -9.77
CA SER A 3 15.10 -18.36 -10.89
C SER A 3 13.71 -18.55 -11.52
N PRO A 4 13.61 -18.94 -12.80
CA PRO A 4 12.33 -19.18 -13.44
C PRO A 4 11.45 -20.19 -12.69
N ALA A 5 12.05 -21.22 -12.07
CA ALA A 5 11.32 -22.19 -11.26
C ALA A 5 10.66 -21.53 -10.02
N VAL A 6 11.42 -20.71 -9.30
CA VAL A 6 10.92 -19.97 -8.12
C VAL A 6 9.80 -19.00 -8.52
N ALA A 7 9.91 -18.34 -9.68
CA ALA A 7 8.85 -17.43 -10.15
C ALA A 7 7.52 -18.15 -10.45
N HIS A 8 7.56 -19.39 -10.95
CA HIS A 8 6.34 -20.19 -11.17
C HIS A 8 5.74 -20.62 -9.83
N GLU A 9 6.56 -21.09 -8.90
CA GLU A 9 6.11 -21.46 -7.56
C GLU A 9 5.45 -20.28 -6.82
N GLU A 10 6.04 -19.07 -6.90
CA GLU A 10 5.47 -17.85 -6.34
C GLU A 10 4.12 -17.48 -6.98
N LEU A 11 4.01 -17.63 -8.31
CA LEU A 11 2.78 -17.35 -9.05
C LEU A 11 1.65 -18.31 -8.66
N ASP A 12 1.96 -19.61 -8.57
CA ASP A 12 1.00 -20.65 -8.17
C ASP A 12 0.51 -20.44 -6.72
N ALA A 13 1.36 -19.87 -5.86
CA ALA A 13 1.03 -19.58 -4.47
C ALA A 13 0.14 -18.33 -4.27
N LEU A 14 -0.10 -17.49 -5.30
CA LEU A 14 -0.80 -16.21 -5.14
C LEU A 14 -2.20 -16.35 -4.54
N GLN A 15 -2.99 -17.33 -4.98
CA GLN A 15 -4.36 -17.50 -4.50
C GLN A 15 -4.39 -17.88 -3.02
N THR A 16 -3.59 -18.88 -2.63
CA THR A 16 -3.52 -19.36 -1.25
C THR A 16 -2.96 -18.30 -0.31
N THR A 17 -1.87 -17.62 -0.71
CA THR A 17 -1.25 -16.57 0.11
C THR A 17 -2.12 -15.31 0.18
N GLY A 18 -2.82 -14.97 -0.90
CA GLY A 18 -3.81 -13.89 -0.92
C GLY A 18 -4.97 -14.16 0.04
N ALA A 19 -5.57 -15.37 -0.01
CA ALA A 19 -6.62 -15.75 0.92
C ALA A 19 -6.15 -15.75 2.38
N ALA A 20 -4.92 -16.21 2.64
CA ALA A 20 -4.34 -16.19 3.98
C ALA A 20 -4.15 -14.75 4.49
N LEU A 21 -3.66 -13.83 3.65
CA LEU A 21 -3.52 -12.41 3.99
C LEU A 21 -4.88 -11.77 4.31
N LEU A 22 -5.90 -12.05 3.51
CA LEU A 22 -7.25 -11.52 3.70
C LEU A 22 -7.97 -12.09 4.93
N ALA A 23 -7.57 -13.27 5.40
CA ALA A 23 -8.09 -13.88 6.61
C ALA A 23 -7.43 -13.35 7.90
N LEU A 24 -6.33 -12.60 7.80
CA LEU A 24 -5.70 -11.99 8.98
C LEU A 24 -6.64 -10.95 9.61
N PRO A 25 -6.63 -10.83 10.95
CA PRO A 25 -7.34 -9.74 11.59
C PRO A 25 -6.74 -8.40 11.11
N PRO A 26 -7.56 -7.36 10.93
CA PRO A 26 -7.03 -6.07 10.55
C PRO A 26 -6.06 -5.54 11.60
N PHE A 27 -5.00 -4.85 11.15
CA PHE A 27 -4.05 -4.24 12.05
C PHE A 27 -4.73 -3.12 12.87
N THR A 28 -4.59 -3.16 14.20
CA THR A 28 -5.25 -2.22 15.12
C THR A 28 -4.29 -1.65 16.16
N GLY A 29 -4.71 -0.59 16.85
CA GLY A 29 -3.97 0.02 17.96
C GLY A 29 -2.86 0.99 17.57
N ARG A 30 -2.60 1.19 16.27
CA ARG A 30 -1.65 2.20 15.76
C ARG A 30 -2.15 2.81 14.44
N PRO A 31 -1.81 4.08 14.15
CA PRO A 31 -2.18 4.71 12.89
C PRO A 31 -1.45 4.06 11.72
N VAL A 32 -2.18 3.85 10.62
CA VAL A 32 -1.65 3.36 9.35
C VAL A 32 -1.77 4.47 8.30
N THR A 33 -0.70 4.74 7.57
CA THR A 33 -0.72 5.64 6.40
C THR A 33 -0.24 4.87 5.19
N VAL A 34 -1.05 4.85 4.13
CA VAL A 34 -0.72 4.26 2.83
C VAL A 34 -0.32 5.39 1.88
N LEU A 35 0.87 5.30 1.30
CA LEU A 35 1.29 6.20 0.21
C LEU A 35 1.01 5.53 -1.13
N SER A 36 0.28 6.20 -2.01
CA SER A 36 -0.10 5.67 -3.32
C SER A 36 0.31 6.63 -4.43
N ALA A 37 0.93 6.08 -5.47
CA ALA A 37 1.38 6.82 -6.63
C ALA A 37 0.18 7.31 -7.45
N SER A 38 0.12 8.61 -7.74
CA SER A 38 -1.02 9.19 -8.47
C SER A 38 -0.87 9.10 -9.98
N LYS A 39 0.35 9.05 -10.54
CA LYS A 39 0.54 9.04 -12.00
C LYS A 39 -0.10 7.83 -12.70
N PRO A 40 -0.01 6.59 -12.16
CA PRO A 40 -0.69 5.42 -12.76
C PRO A 40 -2.22 5.54 -12.81
N MET A 41 -2.82 6.44 -12.02
CA MET A 41 -4.27 6.65 -12.00
C MET A 41 -4.80 7.29 -13.29
N SER A 42 -3.92 7.85 -14.13
CA SER A 42 -4.29 8.44 -15.42
C SER A 42 -4.49 7.42 -16.55
N GLU A 43 -4.02 6.18 -16.37
CA GLU A 43 -4.15 5.13 -17.37
C GLU A 43 -5.56 4.52 -17.37
N ALA A 44 -6.09 4.24 -18.58
CA ALA A 44 -7.48 3.83 -18.79
C ALA A 44 -7.65 2.41 -19.36
N SER A 45 -6.56 1.65 -19.55
CA SER A 45 -6.65 0.26 -19.98
C SER A 45 -7.45 -0.58 -18.96
N GLU A 46 -7.98 -1.72 -19.37
CA GLU A 46 -8.69 -2.61 -18.45
C GLU A 46 -7.80 -3.04 -17.26
N LEU A 47 -6.55 -3.41 -17.56
CA LEU A 47 -5.55 -3.74 -16.55
C LEU A 47 -5.25 -2.56 -15.63
N ALA A 48 -5.15 -1.34 -16.18
CA ALA A 48 -4.92 -0.14 -15.38
C ALA A 48 -6.11 0.16 -14.46
N ARG A 49 -7.35 0.04 -14.96
CA ARG A 49 -8.56 0.24 -14.14
C ARG A 49 -8.64 -0.76 -12.99
N ASP A 50 -8.39 -2.03 -13.26
CA ASP A 50 -8.32 -3.08 -12.22
C ASP A 50 -7.21 -2.78 -11.19
N SER A 51 -6.02 -2.42 -11.66
CA SER A 51 -4.89 -2.07 -10.78
C SER A 51 -5.18 -0.82 -9.94
N ASN A 52 -5.87 0.17 -10.51
CA ASN A 52 -6.24 1.42 -9.83
C ASN A 52 -7.34 1.19 -8.80
N ALA A 53 -8.30 0.30 -9.08
CA ALA A 53 -9.28 -0.15 -8.08
C ALA A 53 -8.58 -0.82 -6.88
N LYS A 54 -7.61 -1.71 -7.15
CA LYS A 54 -6.81 -2.37 -6.10
C LYS A 54 -6.01 -1.36 -5.24
N ARG A 55 -5.45 -0.31 -5.85
CA ARG A 55 -4.77 0.78 -5.11
C ARG A 55 -5.70 1.50 -4.14
N VAL A 56 -6.96 1.69 -4.49
CA VAL A 56 -7.96 2.30 -3.59
C VAL A 56 -8.38 1.31 -2.51
N ASP A 57 -8.58 0.04 -2.86
CA ASP A 57 -9.08 -0.98 -1.95
C ASP A 57 -8.11 -1.38 -0.83
N ILE A 58 -6.82 -1.06 -0.94
CA ILE A 58 -5.83 -1.33 0.11
C ILE A 58 -6.19 -0.66 1.46
N LEU A 59 -6.95 0.45 1.42
CA LEU A 59 -7.50 1.07 2.63
C LEU A 59 -8.49 0.15 3.37
N ARG A 60 -9.26 -0.67 2.64
CA ARG A 60 -10.25 -1.58 3.23
C ARG A 60 -9.59 -2.71 4.03
N LEU A 61 -8.33 -3.04 3.72
CA LEU A 61 -7.54 -4.01 4.47
C LEU A 61 -7.07 -3.46 5.83
N ASN A 62 -7.09 -2.15 6.02
CA ASN A 62 -6.57 -1.49 7.21
C ASN A 62 -7.59 -0.46 7.74
N PRO A 63 -8.59 -0.89 8.54
CA PRO A 63 -9.59 -0.01 9.12
C PRO A 63 -8.96 1.18 9.85
N GLY A 64 -9.41 2.39 9.51
CA GLY A 64 -8.86 3.64 10.07
C GLY A 64 -7.55 4.12 9.44
N ALA A 65 -7.03 3.42 8.43
CA ALA A 65 -5.88 3.90 7.66
C ALA A 65 -6.22 5.18 6.87
N ARG A 66 -5.21 6.04 6.70
CA ARG A 66 -5.26 7.19 5.79
C ARG A 66 -4.49 6.86 4.51
N GLN A 67 -5.05 7.20 3.36
CA GLN A 67 -4.33 7.14 2.08
C GLN A 67 -3.90 8.54 1.67
N VAL A 68 -2.65 8.66 1.24
CA VAL A 68 -2.06 9.88 0.71
C VAL A 68 -1.62 9.60 -0.72
N TRP A 69 -2.16 10.37 -1.66
CA TRP A 69 -1.76 10.31 -3.05
C TRP A 69 -0.52 11.17 -3.27
N VAL A 70 0.53 10.56 -3.79
CA VAL A 70 1.83 11.20 -4.04
C VAL A 70 2.02 11.33 -5.53
N ASP A 71 2.38 12.54 -5.99
CA ASP A 71 2.77 12.80 -7.37
C ASP A 71 4.10 12.12 -7.71
N SER A 72 3.99 10.83 -8.03
CA SER A 72 5.08 9.88 -8.24
C SER A 72 4.59 8.80 -9.19
N ASP A 73 5.53 8.15 -9.85
CA ASP A 73 5.34 6.85 -10.47
C ASP A 73 5.47 5.75 -9.40
N HIS A 74 5.85 4.53 -9.80
CA HIS A 74 5.86 3.35 -8.93
C HIS A 74 6.83 3.42 -7.74
N ALA A 75 7.93 4.18 -7.81
CA ALA A 75 9.02 4.11 -6.85
C ALA A 75 9.06 5.32 -5.90
N ILE A 76 7.96 5.57 -5.18
CA ILE A 76 7.81 6.70 -4.23
C ILE A 76 9.05 6.93 -3.34
N PRO A 77 9.69 5.92 -2.72
CA PRO A 77 10.86 6.17 -1.86
C PRO A 77 12.06 6.77 -2.58
N LEU A 78 12.20 6.51 -3.89
CA LEU A 78 13.28 7.04 -4.72
C LEU A 78 12.90 8.39 -5.34
N GLU A 79 11.64 8.53 -5.78
CA GLU A 79 11.16 9.71 -6.50
C GLU A 79 10.75 10.86 -5.57
N LYS A 80 10.15 10.54 -4.43
CA LYS A 80 9.55 11.48 -3.47
C LYS A 80 9.87 11.07 -2.02
N PRO A 81 11.15 10.94 -1.64
CA PRO A 81 11.54 10.57 -0.27
C PRO A 81 10.96 11.51 0.80
N GLU A 82 10.72 12.78 0.47
CA GLU A 82 10.08 13.75 1.35
C GLU A 82 8.65 13.35 1.77
N ALA A 83 7.90 12.65 0.91
CA ALA A 83 6.57 12.14 1.25
C ALA A 83 6.65 11.06 2.34
N ILE A 84 7.66 10.19 2.26
CA ILE A 84 7.94 9.17 3.28
C ILE A 84 8.28 9.83 4.62
N VAL A 85 9.23 10.77 4.61
CA VAL A 85 9.65 11.50 5.82
C VAL A 85 8.46 12.23 6.46
N SER A 86 7.62 12.85 5.65
CA SER A 86 6.45 13.59 6.14
C SER A 86 5.43 12.66 6.78
N ALA A 87 5.11 11.52 6.15
CA ALA A 87 4.20 10.53 6.70
C ALA A 87 4.71 9.95 8.03
N VAL A 88 6.01 9.64 8.12
CA VAL A 88 6.63 9.16 9.36
C VAL A 88 6.55 10.21 10.46
N ARG A 89 6.89 11.47 10.16
CA ARG A 89 6.80 12.58 11.13
C ARG A 89 5.37 12.77 11.63
N GLU A 90 4.39 12.66 10.75
CA GLU A 90 2.98 12.77 11.11
C GLU A 90 2.55 11.64 12.04
N ILE A 91 2.88 10.38 11.72
CA ILE A 91 2.62 9.22 12.58
C ILE A 91 3.24 9.43 13.97
N LEU A 92 4.51 9.85 14.03
CA LEU A 92 5.19 10.12 15.29
C LEU A 92 4.50 11.25 16.08
N SER A 93 3.98 12.27 15.40
CA SER A 93 3.24 13.35 16.05
C SER A 93 1.91 12.87 16.66
N THR A 94 1.20 11.97 15.96
CA THR A 94 -0.04 11.36 16.44
C THR A 94 0.22 10.47 17.65
N LEU A 95 1.25 9.63 17.59
CA LEU A 95 1.62 8.73 18.69
C LEU A 95 2.11 9.45 19.95
N ARG A 96 2.71 10.63 19.79
CA ARG A 96 3.20 11.45 20.92
C ARG A 96 2.11 12.28 21.58
N ARG A 97 0.93 12.39 20.97
CA ARG A 97 -0.19 13.13 21.57
C ARG A 97 -0.82 12.23 22.63
N PRO A 98 -0.74 12.56 23.93
CA PRO A 98 -1.43 11.79 24.95
C PRO A 98 -2.93 11.79 24.63
N GLU A 99 -3.56 10.61 24.71
CA GLU A 99 -5.03 10.50 24.70
C GLU A 99 -5.55 11.45 25.79
N ARG A 100 -6.39 12.41 25.40
CA ARG A 100 -7.07 13.30 26.35
C ARG A 100 -8.29 12.60 26.92
#